data_AF-K1T281-F1
#
_entry.id   AF-K1T281-F1
#
_cell.length_a   1.000
_cell.length_b   1.000
_cell.length_c   1.000
_cell.angle_alpha   90.00
_cell.angle_beta   90.00
_cell.angle_gamma   90.00
#
_symmetry.space_group_name_H-M   'P 1'
#
loop_
_entity.id
_entity.type
_entity.pdbx_description
1 polymer ?
#
loop_
_entity_poly.entity_id
_entity_poly.type
_entity_poly.pdbx_seq_one_letter_code
_entity_poly.pdbx_strand_id
1 'polypeptide(L)' 'QMDLLEHTFFVFRDVAADGAVSVVYRRKNGGYGLISDEAE' A
#
# COMPACT_ATOMS: atom_id res chain seq x y z
N GLN A 1 -2.07 -1.70 11.29
CA GLN A 1 -2.93 -2.87 10.97
C GLN A 1 -2.20 -3.98 10.19
N MET A 2 -1.04 -3.74 9.56
CA MET A 2 -0.32 -4.77 8.77
C MET A 2 0.29 -5.92 9.61
N ASP A 3 0.73 -5.66 10.85
CA ASP A 3 1.43 -6.67 11.65
C ASP A 3 0.53 -7.74 12.31
N LEU A 4 -0.79 -7.59 12.26
CA LEU A 4 -1.72 -8.46 12.99
C LEU A 4 -2.17 -9.72 12.21
N LEU A 5 -1.82 -9.88 10.94
CA LEU A 5 -2.38 -10.92 10.06
C LEU A 5 -1.37 -11.63 9.16
N GLU A 6 -0.06 -11.50 9.40
CA GLU A 6 0.99 -11.98 8.46
C GLU A 6 0.80 -11.48 7.01
N HIS A 7 0.07 -10.37 6.84
CA HIS A 7 -0.19 -9.80 5.53
C HIS A 7 1.05 -9.05 5.03
N THR A 8 1.57 -9.47 3.88
CA THR A 8 2.72 -8.82 3.23
C THR A 8 2.33 -7.54 2.49
N PHE A 9 1.03 -7.26 2.35
CA PHE A 9 0.48 -6.09 1.70
C PHE A 9 -0.86 -5.65 2.32
N PHE A 10 -1.23 -4.39 2.10
CA PHE A 10 -2.48 -3.78 2.56
C PHE A 10 -2.99 -2.82 1.49
N VAL A 11 -4.27 -2.94 1.16
CA VAL A 11 -4.94 -2.15 0.12
C VAL A 11 -5.89 -1.16 0.78
N PHE A 12 -5.85 0.09 0.34
CA PHE A 12 -6.71 1.15 0.85
C PHE A 12 -7.08 2.14 -0.27
N ARG A 13 -8.11 2.95 -0.01
CA ARG A 13 -8.40 4.13 -0.83
C ARG A 13 -7.73 5.34 -0.21
N ASP A 14 -6.93 6.05 -0.99
CA ASP A 14 -6.31 7.28 -0.55
C ASP A 14 -7.29 8.45 -0.74
N VAL A 15 -7.68 9.06 0.38
CA VAL A 15 -8.63 10.18 0.40
C VAL A 15 -7.99 11.47 -0.14
N ALA A 16 -6.67 11.60 -0.05
CA ALA A 16 -5.94 12.74 -0.61
C ALA A 16 -5.80 12.65 -2.15
N ALA A 17 -5.93 11.45 -2.72
CA ALA A 17 -5.87 11.19 -4.15
C ALA A 17 -7.25 10.82 -4.72
N ASP A 18 -8.29 11.58 -4.37
CA ASP A 18 -9.67 11.41 -4.88
C ASP A 18 -10.25 9.99 -4.72
N GLY A 19 -9.81 9.25 -3.70
CA GLY A 19 -10.23 7.88 -3.44
C GLY A 19 -9.52 6.83 -4.31
N ALA A 20 -8.42 7.18 -4.96
CA ALA A 20 -7.59 6.27 -5.76
C ALA A 20 -7.13 5.06 -4.92
N VAL A 21 -6.99 3.93 -5.59
CA VAL A 21 -6.57 2.68 -4.93
C VAL A 21 -5.06 2.71 -4.75
N SER A 22 -4.64 2.48 -3.51
CA SER A 22 -3.23 2.39 -3.13
C SER A 22 -2.95 1.08 -2.40
N VAL A 23 -1.73 0.55 -2.61
CA VAL A 23 -1.26 -0.69 -1.98
C VAL A 23 0.09 -0.45 -1.33
N VAL A 24 0.16 -0.61 -0.02
CA VAL A 24 1.43 -0.65 0.72
C VAL A 24 1.86 -2.11 0.90
N TYR A 25 3.15 -2.40 0.68
CA TYR A 25 3.69 -3.77 0.76
C TYR A 25 5.10 -3.81 1.36
N ARG A 26 5.47 -4.94 1.97
CA ARG A 26 6.83 -5.18 2.50
C ARG A 26 7.74 -5.69 1.39
N ARG A 27 8.90 -5.06 1.20
CA ARG A 27 9.89 -5.52 0.21
C ARG A 27 10.72 -6.68 0.76
N LYS A 28 11.15 -7.58 -0.12
CA LYS A 28 11.99 -8.74 0.25
C LYS A 28 13.34 -8.34 0.85
N ASN A 29 13.89 -7.20 0.45
CA ASN A 29 15.13 -6.63 0.98
C ASN A 29 14.92 -5.71 2.21
N GLY A 30 13.71 -5.70 2.78
CA GLY A 30 13.36 -4.82 3.90
C GLY A 30 12.74 -3.49 3.47
N GLY A 31 12.13 -2.80 4.43
CA GLY A 31 11.35 -1.59 4.18
C GLY A 31 10.00 -1.84 3.50
N TYR A 32 9.34 -0.74 3.14
CA TYR A 32 8.01 -0.75 2.52
C TYR A 32 8.05 -0.09 1.14
N GLY A 33 7.17 -0.54 0.25
CA GLY A 33 6.85 0.13 -1.01
C GLY A 33 5.39 0.53 -1.06
N LEU A 34 5.08 1.50 -1.92
CA LEU A 34 3.73 1.97 -2.24
C LEU A 34 3.53 1.80 -3.75
N ILE A 35 2.41 1.20 -4.14
CA ILE A 35 1.90 1.20 -5.51
C ILE A 35 0.65 2.08 -5.46
N SER A 36 0.61 3.12 -6.27
CA SER A 36 -0.54 4.02 -6.41
C SER A 36 -1.01 4.03 -7.86
N ASP A 37 -2.32 4.16 -8.05
CA ASP A 37 -2.95 4.39 -9.36
C ASP A 37 -2.87 5.88 -9.75
N GLU A 38 -1.71 6.50 -9.53
CA GLU A 38 -1.37 7.80 -10.08
C GLU A 38 -0.88 7.54 -11.51
N ALA A 39 -1.77 7.74 -12.49
CA ALA A 39 -1.34 7.88 -13.88
C ALA A 39 -0.43 9.11 -13.96
N GLU A 40 0.82 8.90 -14.32
CA GLU A 40 1.81 9.96 -14.56
C GLU A 40 1.37 10.96 -15.64
#